data_AF-A0A0W0FUW1-F1
#
_entry.id   AF-A0A0W0FUW1-F1
#
_cell.length_a   1.000
_cell.length_b   1.000
_cell.length_c   1.000
_cell.angle_alpha   90.00
_cell.angle_beta   90.00
_cell.angle_gamma   90.00
#
_symmetry.space_group_name_H-M   'P 1'
#
loop_
_entity.id
_entity.type
_entity.pdbx_description
1 polymer ?
#
loop_
_entity_poly.entity_id
_entity_poly.type
_entity_poly.pdbx_seq_one_letter_code
_entity_poly.pdbx_strand_id
1 'polypeptide(L)'
;MSNAKAPVLGHINAAFADLASIRAYSAQNAFIEQSLTRIDQYSRTARVFYDLQRWVNVRTDLLAGAFAASVAWYLVYLKGENASNIGFTGHMFWWILRWNAVETESNSMERIAHYLEIEQERKPTQAGIPPAYWPSSGELRVENLSAKYSSEGPTVLHRLTFHLKPGERIGVVGRTGSGKSTLALSLLRCIPIEGEVFYDNLPISNLNLDALRSRITIIPQSVGLQCRSTLGYPDCLF
;
A
#
# COMPACT_ATOMS: atom_id res chain seq x y z
N MET A 1 -1.25 16.89 -5.42
CA MET A 1 0.09 16.57 -5.99
C MET A 1 0.39 15.06 -6.11
N SER A 2 0.00 14.20 -5.16
CA SER A 2 0.37 12.76 -5.17
C SER A 2 0.01 12.03 -6.47
N ASN A 3 -1.22 12.22 -6.97
CA ASN A 3 -1.74 11.52 -8.15
C ASN A 3 -0.99 11.88 -9.44
N ALA A 4 -0.47 13.12 -9.55
CA ALA A 4 0.33 13.56 -10.69
C ALA A 4 1.80 13.10 -10.60
N LYS A 5 2.30 12.81 -9.38
CA LYS A 5 3.67 12.33 -9.15
C LYS A 5 3.81 10.82 -9.40
N ALA A 6 2.77 10.05 -9.08
CA ALA A 6 2.74 8.59 -9.29
C ALA A 6 3.13 8.13 -10.72
N PRO A 7 2.58 8.69 -11.82
CA PRO A 7 2.95 8.27 -13.18
C PRO A 7 4.39 8.60 -13.58
N VAL A 8 5.00 9.63 -12.96
CA VAL A 8 6.42 9.95 -13.17
C VAL A 8 7.30 8.86 -12.55
N LEU A 9 7.02 8.50 -11.29
CA LEU A 9 7.74 7.43 -10.60
C LEU A 9 7.54 6.07 -11.28
N GLY A 10 6.31 5.77 -11.73
CA GLY A 10 6.02 4.56 -12.49
C GLY A 10 6.83 4.46 -13.80
N HIS A 11 6.97 5.58 -14.53
CA HIS A 11 7.80 5.63 -15.75
C HIS A 11 9.27 5.31 -15.48
N ILE A 12 9.81 5.93 -14.44
CA ILE A 12 11.22 5.80 -14.06
C ILE A 12 11.49 4.36 -13.60
N ASN A 13 10.59 3.79 -12.79
CA ASN A 13 10.70 2.39 -12.34
C ASN A 13 10.66 1.41 -13.53
N ALA A 14 9.78 1.62 -14.51
CA ALA A 14 9.75 0.82 -15.72
C ALA A 14 11.05 0.94 -16.54
N ALA A 15 11.59 2.16 -16.65
CA ALA A 15 12.87 2.38 -17.33
C ALA A 15 14.05 1.71 -16.63
N PHE A 16 14.06 1.64 -15.29
CA PHE A 16 15.09 0.92 -14.54
C PHE A 16 14.96 -0.60 -14.67
N ALA A 17 13.74 -1.13 -14.67
CA ALA A 17 13.49 -2.56 -14.84
C ALA A 17 13.95 -3.07 -16.21
N ASP A 18 13.69 -2.32 -17.28
CA ASP A 18 13.90 -2.76 -18.68
C ASP A 18 14.91 -1.90 -19.46
N LEU A 19 15.94 -1.37 -18.78
CA LEU A 19 16.93 -0.48 -19.40
C LEU A 19 17.67 -1.12 -20.59
N ALA A 20 17.95 -2.42 -20.50
CA ALA A 20 18.61 -3.17 -21.57
C ALA A 20 17.77 -3.19 -22.84
N SER A 21 16.46 -3.43 -22.72
CA SER A 21 15.51 -3.43 -23.83
C SER A 21 15.40 -2.05 -24.48
N ILE A 22 15.32 -0.98 -23.67
CA ILE A 22 15.26 0.40 -24.18
C ILE A 22 16.51 0.72 -25.01
N ARG A 23 17.69 0.29 -24.54
CA ARG A 23 18.96 0.48 -25.26
C ARG A 23 19.04 -0.36 -26.53
N ALA A 24 18.58 -1.62 -26.49
CA ALA A 24 18.59 -2.51 -27.64
C ALA A 24 17.74 -1.96 -28.80
N TYR A 25 16.58 -1.38 -28.50
CA TYR A 25 15.70 -0.76 -29.51
C TYR A 25 16.07 0.70 -29.84
N SER A 26 17.14 1.26 -29.25
CA SER A 26 17.51 2.67 -29.40
C SER A 26 16.35 3.66 -29.16
N ALA A 27 15.46 3.32 -28.21
CA ALA A 27 14.24 4.07 -27.91
C ALA A 27 14.44 5.12 -26.80
N GLN A 28 15.68 5.51 -26.48
CA GLN A 28 15.99 6.39 -25.36
C GLN A 28 15.30 7.75 -25.49
N ASN A 29 15.35 8.36 -26.69
CA ASN A 29 14.77 9.68 -26.94
C ASN A 29 13.24 9.68 -26.74
N ALA A 30 12.55 8.65 -27.24
CA ALA A 30 11.11 8.50 -27.05
C ALA A 30 10.75 8.36 -25.55
N PHE A 31 11.54 7.61 -24.78
CA PHE A 31 11.35 7.48 -23.33
C PHE A 31 11.60 8.79 -22.58
N ILE A 32 12.61 9.58 -23.00
CA ILE A 32 12.93 10.89 -22.42
C ILE A 32 11.79 11.88 -22.69
N GLU A 33 11.31 11.95 -23.93
CA GLU A 33 10.20 12.85 -24.31
C GLU A 33 8.92 12.55 -23.52
N GLN A 34 8.58 11.27 -23.35
CA GLN A 34 7.45 10.87 -22.50
C GLN A 34 7.68 11.23 -21.03
N SER A 35 8.91 11.10 -20.53
CA SER A 35 9.25 11.49 -19.16
C SER A 35 9.06 12.99 -18.95
N LEU A 36 9.59 13.81 -19.87
CA LEU A 36 9.45 15.27 -19.84
C LEU A 36 7.98 15.71 -19.89
N THR A 37 7.16 15.05 -20.72
CA THR A 37 5.72 15.34 -20.80
C THR A 37 5.01 15.08 -19.46
N ARG A 38 5.33 13.98 -18.78
CA ARG A 38 4.75 13.66 -17.45
C ARG A 38 5.26 14.60 -16.37
N ILE A 39 6.55 14.96 -16.42
CA ILE A 39 7.15 15.96 -15.51
C ILE A 39 6.50 17.33 -15.71
N ASP A 40 6.21 17.73 -16.94
CA ASP A 40 5.55 19.01 -17.22
C ASP A 40 4.13 19.05 -16.66
N GLN A 41 3.34 17.98 -16.84
CA GLN A 41 2.01 17.85 -16.24
C GLN A 41 2.05 17.95 -14.70
N TYR A 42 2.99 17.24 -14.07
CA TYR A 42 3.22 17.33 -12.64
C TYR A 42 3.63 18.75 -12.22
N SER A 43 4.58 19.35 -12.93
CA SER A 43 5.13 20.67 -12.63
C SER A 43 4.08 21.77 -12.79
N ARG A 44 3.22 21.71 -13.81
CA ARG A 44 2.11 22.65 -14.02
C ARG A 44 1.13 22.60 -12.85
N THR A 45 0.73 21.40 -12.43
CA THR A 45 -0.17 21.21 -11.28
C THR A 45 0.48 21.71 -9.99
N ALA A 46 1.77 21.41 -9.79
CA ALA A 46 2.52 21.83 -8.64
C ALA A 46 2.65 23.37 -8.57
N ARG A 47 2.95 24.00 -9.70
CA ARG A 47 3.11 25.46 -9.80
C ARG A 47 1.81 26.18 -9.46
N VAL A 48 0.69 25.76 -10.04
CA VAL A 48 -0.64 26.32 -9.72
C VAL A 48 -0.96 26.18 -8.23
N PHE A 49 -0.64 25.04 -7.63
CA PHE A 49 -0.84 24.84 -6.18
C PHE A 49 0.02 25.80 -5.35
N TYR A 50 1.32 25.93 -5.66
CA TYR A 50 2.21 26.85 -4.95
C TYR A 50 1.81 28.32 -5.13
N ASP A 51 1.40 28.71 -6.34
CA ASP A 51 0.93 30.07 -6.62
C ASP A 51 -0.36 30.37 -5.85
N LEU A 52 -1.30 29.42 -5.79
CA LEU A 52 -2.52 29.55 -5.01
C LEU A 52 -2.22 29.64 -3.51
N GLN A 53 -1.36 28.77 -2.99
CA GLN A 53 -0.97 28.78 -1.58
C GLN A 53 -0.26 30.09 -1.22
N ARG A 54 0.61 30.60 -2.10
CA ARG A 54 1.25 31.91 -1.92
C ARG A 54 0.24 33.05 -1.93
N TRP A 55 -0.75 33.02 -2.82
CA TRP A 55 -1.82 34.02 -2.87
C TRP A 55 -2.64 34.03 -1.57
N VAL A 56 -3.01 32.85 -1.06
CA VAL A 56 -3.70 32.71 0.23
C VAL A 56 -2.83 33.23 1.37
N ASN A 57 -1.55 32.87 1.42
CA ASN A 57 -0.63 33.34 2.45
C ASN A 57 -0.47 34.86 2.44
N VAL A 58 -0.30 35.49 1.27
CA VAL A 58 -0.22 36.96 1.19
C VAL A 58 -1.49 37.63 1.68
N ARG A 59 -2.68 37.10 1.34
CA ARG A 59 -3.96 37.66 1.78
C ARG A 59 -4.19 37.49 3.28
N THR A 60 -3.87 36.31 3.81
CA THR A 60 -3.99 36.03 5.24
C THR A 60 -2.99 36.85 6.06
N ASP A 61 -1.75 37.00 5.60
CA ASP A 61 -0.73 37.85 6.23
C ASP A 61 -1.12 39.34 6.22
N LEU A 62 -1.73 39.83 5.13
CA LEU A 62 -2.20 41.22 5.07
C LEU A 62 -3.35 41.48 6.05
N LEU A 63 -4.34 40.58 6.11
CA LEU A 63 -5.46 40.68 7.07
C LEU A 63 -4.96 40.55 8.52
N ALA A 64 -4.04 39.62 8.75
CA ALA A 64 -3.36 39.44 10.02
C ALA A 64 -2.60 40.69 10.45
N GLY A 65 -1.78 41.26 9.57
CA GLY A 65 -1.02 42.47 9.85
C GLY A 65 -1.92 43.67 10.14
N ALA A 66 -3.00 43.85 9.37
CA ALA A 66 -3.96 44.93 9.60
C ALA A 66 -4.67 44.79 10.96
N PHE A 67 -5.07 43.57 11.33
CA PHE A 67 -5.71 43.31 12.62
C PHE A 67 -4.73 43.45 13.79
N ALA A 68 -3.51 42.94 13.66
CA ALA A 68 -2.47 43.10 14.69
C ALA A 68 -2.12 44.58 14.90
N ALA A 69 -2.02 45.36 13.83
CA ALA A 69 -1.78 46.80 13.91
C ALA A 69 -2.93 47.55 14.58
N SER A 70 -4.20 47.19 14.29
CA SER A 70 -5.35 47.84 14.92
C SER A 70 -5.45 47.53 16.42
N VAL A 71 -5.18 46.28 16.82
CA VAL A 71 -5.13 45.87 18.23
C VAL A 71 -3.96 46.55 18.95
N ALA A 72 -2.78 46.58 18.34
CA ALA A 72 -1.61 47.24 18.94
C ALA A 72 -1.87 48.75 19.13
N TRP A 73 -2.46 49.40 18.12
CA TRP A 73 -2.85 50.81 18.21
C TRP A 73 -3.87 51.03 19.35
N TYR A 74 -4.90 50.18 19.45
CA TYR A 74 -5.90 50.27 20.51
C TYR A 74 -5.28 50.11 21.92
N LEU A 75 -4.42 49.10 22.11
CA LEU A 75 -3.83 48.80 23.42
C LEU A 75 -2.86 49.89 23.90
N VAL A 76 -2.06 50.46 22.98
CA VAL A 76 -1.07 51.50 23.30
C VAL A 76 -1.72 52.85 23.56
N TYR A 77 -2.68 53.27 22.72
CA TYR A 77 -3.20 54.63 22.76
C TYR A 77 -4.49 54.79 23.58
N LEU A 78 -5.35 53.77 23.64
CA LEU A 78 -6.68 53.90 24.28
C LEU A 78 -6.75 53.25 25.67
N LYS A 79 -6.06 52.12 25.87
CA LYS A 79 -6.20 51.32 27.11
C LYS A 79 -5.04 51.45 28.09
N GLY A 80 -3.81 51.70 27.60
CA GLY A 80 -2.63 51.88 28.46
C GLY A 80 -2.27 50.62 29.25
N GLU A 81 -2.18 49.47 28.58
CA GLU A 81 -1.89 48.17 29.21
C GLU A 81 -0.38 47.90 29.37
N ASN A 82 -0.03 47.00 30.29
CA ASN A 82 1.36 46.58 30.50
C ASN A 82 1.94 45.87 29.26
N ALA A 83 3.21 46.12 28.95
CA ALA A 83 3.90 45.56 27.78
C ALA A 83 3.84 44.02 27.69
N SER A 84 3.79 43.34 28.84
CA SER A 84 3.64 41.87 28.90
C SER A 84 2.30 41.38 28.34
N ASN A 85 1.19 42.04 28.66
CA ASN A 85 -0.14 41.69 28.15
C ASN A 85 -0.22 41.92 26.63
N ILE A 86 0.37 43.02 26.15
CA ILE A 86 0.42 43.37 24.72
C ILE A 86 1.20 42.30 23.93
N GLY A 87 2.35 41.87 24.45
CA GLY A 87 3.15 40.80 23.84
C GLY A 87 2.40 39.46 23.81
N PHE A 88 1.72 39.10 24.90
CA PHE A 88 0.96 37.86 24.98
C PHE A 88 -0.19 37.80 23.96
N THR A 89 -0.97 38.88 23.81
CA THR A 89 -2.05 38.95 22.82
C THR A 89 -1.53 38.83 21.39
N GLY A 90 -0.38 39.45 21.08
CA GLY A 90 0.26 39.30 19.76
C GLY A 90 0.70 37.87 19.46
N HIS A 91 1.29 37.19 20.44
CA HIS A 91 1.66 35.77 20.31
C HIS A 91 0.44 34.85 20.14
N MET A 92 -0.65 35.10 20.90
CA MET A 92 -1.89 34.34 20.77
C MET A 92 -2.47 34.44 19.35
N PHE A 93 -2.47 35.65 18.79
CA PHE A 93 -2.97 35.89 17.45
C PHE A 93 -2.11 35.19 16.38
N TRP A 94 -0.79 35.22 16.54
CA TRP A 94 0.13 34.47 15.67
C TRP A 94 -0.18 32.96 15.67
N TRP A 95 -0.47 32.37 16.83
CA TRP A 95 -0.85 30.96 16.94
C TRP A 95 -2.14 30.61 16.19
N ILE A 96 -3.17 31.46 16.29
CA ILE A 96 -4.45 31.25 15.61
C ILE A 96 -4.27 31.22 14.09
N LEU A 97 -3.45 32.12 13.56
CA LEU A 97 -3.17 32.16 12.11
C LEU A 97 -2.30 30.99 11.65
N ARG A 98 -1.39 30.51 12.50
CA ARG A 98 -0.59 29.31 12.20
C ARG A 98 -1.43 28.03 12.15
N TRP A 99 -2.60 28.00 12.79
CA TRP A 99 -3.49 26.84 12.78
C TRP A 99 -3.96 26.47 11.36
N ASN A 100 -4.23 27.45 10.50
CA ASN A 100 -4.68 27.21 9.12
C ASN A 100 -3.58 26.56 8.24
N ALA A 101 -2.31 26.87 8.52
CA ALA A 101 -1.19 26.21 7.86
C ALA A 101 -1.08 24.73 8.26
N VAL A 102 -1.28 24.42 9.54
CA VAL A 102 -1.28 23.02 10.05
C VAL A 102 -2.42 22.21 9.44
N GLU A 103 -3.59 22.81 9.27
CA GLU A 103 -4.75 22.20 8.61
C GLU A 103 -4.43 21.83 7.16
N THR A 104 -3.76 22.72 6.41
CA THR A 104 -3.36 22.46 5.02
C THR A 104 -2.35 21.32 4.90
N GLU A 105 -1.39 21.21 5.83
CA GLU A 105 -0.39 20.13 5.84
C GLU A 105 -0.98 18.79 6.33
N SER A 106 -2.10 18.82 7.05
CA SER A 106 -2.81 17.63 7.58
C SER A 106 -3.45 16.75 6.49
N ASN A 107 -3.54 17.21 5.23
CA ASN A 107 -3.98 16.37 4.10
C ASN A 107 -3.14 15.09 3.93
N SER A 108 -1.88 15.11 4.40
CA SER A 108 -1.03 13.91 4.40
C SER A 108 -1.50 12.85 5.42
N MET A 109 -2.06 13.28 6.55
CA MET A 109 -2.56 12.40 7.61
C MET A 109 -3.81 11.66 7.17
N GLU A 110 -4.72 12.33 6.46
CA GLU A 110 -5.91 11.70 5.87
C GLU A 110 -5.52 10.53 4.95
N ARG A 111 -4.48 10.72 4.13
CA ARG A 111 -3.99 9.66 3.24
C ARG A 111 -3.39 8.48 4.00
N ILE A 112 -2.71 8.72 5.12
CA ILE A 112 -2.20 7.65 5.99
C ILE A 112 -3.36 6.91 6.66
N ALA A 113 -4.37 7.64 7.15
CA ALA A 113 -5.57 7.05 7.75
C ALA A 113 -6.28 6.12 6.77
N HIS A 114 -6.40 6.50 5.50
CA HIS A 114 -6.97 5.64 4.47
C HIS A 114 -6.19 4.30 4.31
N TYR A 115 -4.87 4.27 4.47
CA TYR A 115 -4.10 3.02 4.43
C TYR A 115 -4.31 2.15 5.68
N LEU A 116 -4.75 2.72 6.80
CA LEU A 116 -5.07 1.97 8.02
C LEU A 116 -6.46 1.32 7.94
N GLU A 117 -7.37 1.91 7.17
CA GLU A 117 -8.76 1.47 7.02
C GLU A 117 -8.98 0.41 5.94
N ILE A 118 -7.97 0.10 5.13
CA ILE A 118 -8.09 -0.92 4.08
C ILE A 118 -8.44 -2.29 4.67
N GLU A 119 -9.10 -3.14 3.86
CA GLU A 119 -9.37 -4.52 4.24
C GLU A 119 -8.05 -5.25 4.57
N GLN A 120 -7.89 -5.60 5.84
CA GLN A 120 -6.73 -6.30 6.36
C GLN A 120 -6.97 -7.82 6.31
N GLU A 121 -5.91 -8.58 6.06
CA GLU A 121 -5.95 -10.02 6.20
C GLU A 121 -6.29 -10.42 7.65
N ARG A 122 -6.97 -11.56 7.82
CA ARG A 122 -7.47 -12.00 9.14
C ARG A 122 -6.30 -12.16 10.12
N LYS A 123 -6.40 -11.50 11.28
CA LYS A 123 -5.39 -11.62 12.35
C LYS A 123 -5.38 -13.04 12.94
N PRO A 124 -4.19 -13.54 13.35
CA PRO A 124 -4.07 -14.83 14.02
C PRO A 124 -4.95 -14.89 15.28
N THR A 125 -5.69 -15.98 15.44
CA THR A 125 -6.59 -16.21 16.58
C THR A 125 -6.13 -17.44 17.36
N GLN A 126 -6.33 -17.48 18.68
CA GLN A 126 -5.95 -18.66 19.49
C GLN A 126 -6.64 -19.95 19.05
N ALA A 127 -7.90 -19.86 18.61
CA ALA A 127 -8.66 -20.99 18.08
C ALA A 127 -8.11 -21.54 16.75
N GLY A 128 -7.34 -20.75 16.01
CA GLY A 128 -6.76 -21.15 14.72
C GLY A 128 -5.36 -21.73 14.81
N ILE A 129 -4.85 -21.98 16.03
CA ILE A 129 -3.53 -22.60 16.24
C ILE A 129 -3.68 -24.12 16.02
N PRO A 130 -3.01 -24.71 15.01
CA PRO A 130 -3.03 -26.15 14.85
C PRO A 130 -2.29 -26.87 15.99
N PRO A 131 -2.58 -28.15 16.23
CA PRO A 131 -1.77 -28.99 17.11
C PRO A 131 -0.29 -28.99 16.70
N ALA A 132 0.62 -29.11 17.66
CA ALA A 132 2.06 -29.02 17.41
C ALA A 132 2.60 -30.06 16.41
N TYR A 133 1.94 -31.22 16.31
CA TYR A 133 2.29 -32.30 15.39
C TYR A 133 1.83 -32.05 13.95
N TRP A 134 0.99 -31.05 13.70
CA TRP A 134 0.43 -30.78 12.38
C TRP A 134 1.41 -29.93 11.53
N PRO A 135 1.57 -30.24 10.23
CA PRO A 135 1.04 -31.40 9.51
C PRO A 135 1.89 -32.65 9.77
N SER A 136 1.22 -33.78 9.97
CA SER A 136 1.79 -35.10 10.32
C SER A 136 1.79 -36.11 9.18
N SER A 137 0.70 -36.18 8.42
CA SER A 137 0.47 -37.21 7.39
C SER A 137 0.69 -36.63 5.98
N GLY A 138 0.31 -35.37 5.77
CA GLY A 138 0.35 -34.73 4.46
C GLY A 138 -0.83 -35.14 3.57
N GLU A 139 -1.95 -35.54 4.17
CA GLU A 139 -3.19 -35.81 3.44
C GLU A 139 -3.83 -34.48 3.01
N LEU A 140 -4.20 -34.37 1.73
CA LEU A 140 -4.87 -33.18 1.19
C LEU A 140 -6.20 -33.56 0.56
N ARG A 141 -7.30 -33.02 1.08
CA ARG A 141 -8.65 -33.21 0.55
C ARG A 141 -9.24 -31.87 0.15
N VAL A 142 -9.73 -31.78 -1.07
CA VAL A 142 -10.32 -30.56 -1.63
C VAL A 142 -11.74 -30.87 -2.08
N GLU A 143 -12.70 -30.06 -1.63
CA GLU A 143 -14.12 -30.26 -1.90
C GLU A 143 -14.76 -28.99 -2.46
N ASN A 144 -15.27 -29.08 -3.70
CA ASN A 144 -15.97 -28.01 -4.41
C ASN A 144 -15.21 -26.67 -4.47
N LEU A 145 -13.87 -26.72 -4.52
CA LEU A 145 -13.02 -25.54 -4.52
C LEU A 145 -13.25 -24.67 -5.76
N SER A 146 -13.64 -23.43 -5.51
CA SER A 146 -13.71 -22.38 -6.50
C SER A 146 -12.84 -21.20 -6.07
N ALA A 147 -12.14 -20.56 -7.01
CA ALA A 147 -11.18 -19.51 -6.68
C ALA A 147 -11.29 -18.34 -7.66
N LYS A 148 -11.10 -17.13 -7.12
CA LYS A 148 -11.13 -15.85 -7.86
C LYS A 148 -10.00 -14.94 -7.37
N TYR A 149 -9.50 -14.06 -8.23
CA TYR A 149 -8.42 -13.12 -7.85
C TYR A 149 -8.92 -11.87 -7.13
N SER A 150 -10.20 -11.52 -7.31
CA SER A 150 -10.87 -10.40 -6.66
C SER A 150 -12.28 -10.84 -6.27
N SER A 151 -12.85 -10.24 -5.23
CA SER A 151 -14.22 -10.51 -4.76
C SER A 151 -15.26 -10.33 -5.88
N GLU A 152 -15.06 -9.29 -6.72
CA GLU A 152 -15.90 -8.96 -7.88
C GLU A 152 -15.38 -9.55 -9.20
N GLY A 153 -14.23 -10.23 -9.17
CA GLY A 153 -13.62 -10.80 -10.37
C GLY A 153 -14.30 -12.09 -10.83
N PRO A 154 -14.08 -12.50 -12.10
CA PRO A 154 -14.57 -13.79 -12.59
C PRO A 154 -13.91 -14.94 -11.84
N THR A 155 -14.70 -15.98 -11.58
CA THR A 155 -14.21 -17.24 -11.03
C THR A 155 -13.31 -17.94 -12.05
N VAL A 156 -12.09 -18.32 -11.64
CA VAL A 156 -11.08 -18.96 -12.50
C VAL A 156 -11.08 -20.48 -12.33
N LEU A 157 -11.25 -20.96 -11.09
CA LEU A 157 -11.37 -22.39 -10.80
C LEU A 157 -12.82 -22.67 -10.41
N HIS A 158 -13.41 -23.73 -10.98
CA HIS A 158 -14.83 -24.04 -10.78
C HIS A 158 -14.99 -25.41 -10.13
N ARG A 159 -15.47 -25.44 -8.88
CA ARG A 159 -15.90 -26.63 -8.12
C ARG A 159 -14.96 -27.84 -8.27
N LEU A 160 -13.67 -27.62 -8.04
CA LEU A 160 -12.68 -28.69 -8.08
C LEU A 160 -12.79 -29.56 -6.82
N THR A 161 -12.83 -30.88 -7.02
CA THR A 161 -12.86 -31.87 -5.95
C THR A 161 -11.82 -32.95 -6.24
N PHE A 162 -10.88 -33.15 -5.32
CA PHE A 162 -9.84 -34.16 -5.43
C PHE A 162 -9.26 -34.52 -4.07
N HIS A 163 -8.63 -35.69 -3.98
CA HIS A 163 -8.05 -36.23 -2.76
C HIS A 163 -6.64 -36.76 -3.06
N LEU A 164 -5.66 -36.37 -2.24
CA LEU A 164 -4.28 -36.81 -2.30
C LEU A 164 -3.97 -37.63 -1.07
N LYS A 165 -3.39 -38.81 -1.29
CA LYS A 165 -2.98 -39.68 -0.22
C LYS A 165 -1.63 -39.24 0.35
N PRO A 166 -1.35 -39.55 1.63
CA PRO A 166 -0.05 -39.32 2.25
C PRO A 166 1.10 -39.92 1.43
N GLY A 167 2.16 -39.13 1.20
CA GLY A 167 3.35 -39.56 0.46
C GLY A 167 3.18 -39.66 -1.06
N GLU A 168 2.02 -39.27 -1.61
CA GLU A 168 1.77 -39.29 -3.04
C GLU A 168 2.46 -38.12 -3.77
N ARG A 169 3.01 -38.39 -4.96
CA ARG A 169 3.60 -37.36 -5.83
C ARG A 169 2.68 -37.14 -7.03
N ILE A 170 2.13 -35.93 -7.13
CA ILE A 170 1.18 -35.59 -8.20
C ILE A 170 1.78 -34.52 -9.11
N GLY A 171 1.64 -34.76 -10.41
CA GLY A 171 1.96 -33.77 -11.45
C GLY A 171 0.68 -33.10 -11.96
N VAL A 172 0.66 -31.77 -11.97
CA VAL A 172 -0.45 -30.99 -12.55
C VAL A 172 -0.03 -30.49 -13.93
N VAL A 173 -0.71 -30.95 -14.98
CA VAL A 173 -0.44 -30.58 -16.38
C VAL A 173 -1.63 -29.84 -16.99
N GLY A 174 -1.36 -28.94 -17.94
CA GLY A 174 -2.41 -28.20 -18.64
C GLY A 174 -1.85 -27.06 -19.49
N ARG A 175 -2.63 -26.56 -20.45
CA ARG A 175 -2.26 -25.43 -21.32
C ARG A 175 -1.90 -24.17 -20.52
N THR A 176 -1.13 -23.25 -21.11
CA THR A 176 -0.87 -21.93 -20.52
C THR A 176 -2.19 -21.22 -20.24
N GLY A 177 -2.33 -20.63 -19.05
CA GLY A 177 -3.59 -19.98 -18.62
C GLY A 177 -4.65 -20.93 -18.04
N SER A 178 -4.40 -22.24 -17.93
CA SER A 178 -5.38 -23.20 -17.40
C SER A 178 -5.63 -23.12 -15.88
N GLY A 179 -5.08 -22.13 -15.18
CA GLY A 179 -5.28 -21.96 -13.73
C GLY A 179 -4.38 -22.80 -12.82
N LYS A 180 -3.28 -23.40 -13.31
CA LYS A 180 -2.33 -24.18 -12.47
C LYS A 180 -1.73 -23.36 -11.33
N SER A 181 -1.21 -22.16 -11.64
CA SER A 181 -0.67 -21.25 -10.63
C SER A 181 -1.77 -20.76 -9.69
N THR A 182 -2.98 -20.54 -10.21
CA THR A 182 -4.15 -20.20 -9.40
C THR A 182 -4.49 -21.31 -8.39
N LEU A 183 -4.37 -22.58 -8.78
CA LEU A 183 -4.57 -23.73 -7.90
C LEU A 183 -3.50 -23.77 -6.79
N ALA A 184 -2.25 -23.46 -7.11
CA ALA A 184 -1.19 -23.40 -6.10
C ALA A 184 -1.46 -22.28 -5.07
N LEU A 185 -1.90 -21.11 -5.54
CA LEU A 185 -2.24 -19.97 -4.67
C LEU A 185 -3.52 -20.21 -3.84
N SER A 186 -4.51 -20.94 -4.36
CA SER A 186 -5.74 -21.25 -3.63
C SER A 186 -5.49 -22.24 -2.48
N LEU A 187 -4.60 -23.21 -2.67
CA LEU A 187 -4.21 -24.17 -1.62
C LEU A 187 -3.53 -23.50 -0.42
N LEU A 188 -2.74 -22.44 -0.66
CA LEU A 188 -2.11 -21.62 0.39
C LEU A 188 -3.00 -20.47 0.91
N ARG A 189 -4.24 -20.39 0.42
CA ARG A 189 -5.20 -19.33 0.75
C ARG A 189 -4.61 -17.92 0.55
N CYS A 190 -3.85 -17.74 -0.54
CA CYS A 190 -3.33 -16.42 -0.96
C CYS A 190 -4.36 -15.63 -1.80
N ILE A 191 -5.39 -16.31 -2.27
CA ILE A 191 -6.52 -15.73 -3.01
C ILE A 191 -7.83 -16.15 -2.34
N PRO A 192 -8.92 -15.38 -2.50
CA PRO A 192 -10.22 -15.78 -1.97
C PRO A 192 -10.72 -17.06 -2.63
N ILE A 193 -11.19 -17.98 -1.79
CA ILE A 193 -11.69 -19.30 -2.18
C ILE A 193 -13.11 -19.52 -1.64
N GLU A 194 -13.88 -20.31 -2.37
CA GLU A 194 -15.16 -20.86 -1.98
C GLU A 194 -15.05 -22.40 -1.99
N GLY A 195 -15.74 -23.09 -1.09
CA GLY A 195 -15.56 -24.53 -0.83
C GLY A 195 -14.62 -24.79 0.35
N GLU A 196 -14.21 -26.04 0.52
CA GLU A 196 -13.38 -26.45 1.66
C GLU A 196 -12.11 -27.20 1.22
N VAL A 197 -11.02 -26.91 1.91
CA VAL A 197 -9.73 -27.58 1.75
C VAL A 197 -9.30 -28.07 3.12
N PHE A 198 -8.93 -29.33 3.19
CA PHE A 198 -8.49 -30.00 4.41
C PHE A 198 -7.06 -30.48 4.27
N TYR A 199 -6.25 -30.18 5.28
CA TYR A 199 -4.92 -30.77 5.45
C TYR A 199 -4.94 -31.62 6.72
N ASP A 200 -4.63 -32.91 6.61
CA ASP A 200 -4.74 -33.89 7.72
C ASP A 200 -6.12 -33.84 8.42
N ASN A 201 -7.19 -33.78 7.62
CA ASN A 201 -8.58 -33.68 8.08
C ASN A 201 -8.94 -32.39 8.85
N LEU A 202 -8.03 -31.40 8.92
CA LEU A 202 -8.31 -30.08 9.47
C LEU A 202 -8.65 -29.06 8.36
N PRO A 203 -9.78 -28.36 8.45
CA PRO A 203 -10.16 -27.37 7.44
C PRO A 203 -9.31 -26.10 7.55
N ILE A 204 -8.76 -25.63 6.42
CA ILE A 204 -7.93 -24.41 6.38
C ILE A 204 -8.71 -23.12 6.63
N SER A 205 -10.04 -23.17 6.54
CA SER A 205 -10.92 -22.03 6.82
C SER A 205 -10.75 -21.55 8.26
N ASN A 206 -10.52 -22.48 9.19
CA ASN A 206 -10.39 -22.25 10.63
C ASN A 206 -8.94 -22.09 11.12
N LEU A 207 -7.95 -22.37 10.27
CA LEU A 207 -6.53 -22.27 10.62
C LEU A 207 -5.99 -20.86 10.44
N ASN A 208 -5.02 -20.50 11.29
CA ASN A 208 -4.23 -19.27 11.12
C ASN A 208 -3.35 -19.39 9.87
N LEU A 209 -3.33 -18.32 9.07
CA LEU A 209 -2.61 -18.29 7.79
C LEU A 209 -1.09 -18.43 7.98
N ASP A 210 -0.54 -17.81 9.03
CA ASP A 210 0.89 -17.93 9.38
C ASP A 210 1.28 -19.39 9.69
N ALA A 211 0.42 -20.12 10.41
CA ALA A 211 0.65 -21.52 10.73
C ALA A 211 0.54 -22.42 9.49
N LEU A 212 -0.36 -22.10 8.56
CA LEU A 212 -0.49 -22.80 7.28
C LEU A 212 0.74 -22.56 6.38
N ARG A 213 1.10 -21.29 6.17
CA ARG A 213 2.16 -20.88 5.23
C ARG A 213 3.58 -21.20 5.74
N SER A 214 3.79 -21.32 7.05
CA SER A 214 5.08 -21.75 7.62
C SER A 214 5.35 -23.25 7.49
N ARG A 215 4.32 -24.07 7.25
CA ARG A 215 4.43 -25.54 7.17
C ARG A 215 4.38 -26.08 5.74
N ILE A 216 3.98 -25.26 4.77
CA ILE A 216 3.86 -25.64 3.36
C ILE A 216 4.78 -24.77 2.52
N THR A 217 5.69 -25.40 1.79
CA THR A 217 6.66 -24.70 0.94
C THR A 217 6.17 -24.62 -0.50
N ILE A 218 6.19 -23.41 -1.08
CA ILE A 218 5.99 -23.17 -2.51
C ILE A 218 7.24 -22.57 -3.13
N ILE A 219 7.55 -23.00 -4.36
CA ILE A 219 8.59 -22.38 -5.17
C ILE A 219 7.89 -21.48 -6.21
N PRO A 220 8.08 -20.16 -6.17
CA PRO A 220 7.39 -19.25 -7.06
C PRO A 220 7.93 -19.35 -8.49
N GLN A 221 7.06 -19.08 -9.47
CA GLN A 221 7.45 -19.11 -10.89
C GLN A 221 8.44 -18.01 -11.26
N SER A 222 8.31 -16.82 -10.65
CA SER A 222 9.28 -15.72 -10.74
C SER A 222 10.10 -15.68 -9.45
N VAL A 223 11.42 -15.79 -9.58
CA VAL A 223 12.33 -15.71 -8.43
C VAL A 223 12.64 -14.24 -8.14
N GLY A 224 12.22 -13.76 -6.97
CA GLY A 224 12.65 -12.47 -6.43
C GLY A 224 13.75 -12.70 -5.40
N LEU A 225 14.99 -12.29 -5.69
CA LEU A 225 16.08 -12.32 -4.72
C LEU A 225 16.19 -10.95 -4.06
N GLN A 226 15.93 -10.89 -2.75
CA GLN A 226 16.19 -9.69 -1.98
C GLN A 226 17.69 -9.55 -1.75
N CYS A 227 18.26 -8.40 -2.13
CA CYS A 227 19.67 -8.11 -1.86
C CYS A 227 19.86 -7.87 -0.35
N ARG A 228 20.21 -8.94 0.38
CA ARG A 228 20.62 -8.91 1.79
C ARG A 228 22.07 -9.38 1.86
N SER A 229 22.86 -8.86 2.81
CA SER A 229 24.20 -9.39 3.05
C SER A 229 24.13 -10.91 3.24
N THR A 230 25.05 -11.63 2.60
CA THR A 230 25.09 -13.09 2.40
C THR A 230 25.11 -13.97 3.66
N LEU A 231 24.90 -13.38 4.84
CA LEU A 231 24.92 -14.02 6.16
C LEU A 231 23.53 -14.20 6.79
N GLY A 232 22.46 -13.73 6.16
CA GLY A 232 21.11 -14.15 6.49
C GLY A 232 20.75 -15.37 5.65
N TYR A 233 20.32 -16.46 6.28
CA TYR A 233 19.67 -17.58 5.60
C TYR A 233 18.64 -17.07 4.56
N PRO A 234 18.34 -17.85 3.50
CA PRO A 234 17.20 -17.58 2.65
C PRO A 234 15.93 -17.83 3.46
N ASP A 235 15.59 -16.89 4.35
CA ASP A 235 14.24 -16.74 4.84
C ASP A 235 13.42 -16.31 3.63
N CYS A 236 12.87 -17.31 2.92
CA CYS A 236 11.78 -17.13 1.97
C CYS A 236 10.54 -16.68 2.75
N LEU A 237 10.61 -15.50 3.34
CA LEU A 237 9.45 -14.78 3.84
C LEU A 237 8.76 -14.19 2.63
N PHE A 238 7.62 -14.80 2.29
CA PHE A 238 6.59 -14.19 1.46
C PHE A 238 5.83 -13.13 2.28
#